data_AF-A0A226DZ73-F1
#
_entry.id   AF-A0A226DZ73-F1
#
_cell.length_a   1.000
_cell.length_b   1.000
_cell.length_c   1.000
_cell.angle_alpha   90.00
_cell.angle_beta   90.00
_cell.angle_gamma   90.00
#
_symmetry.space_group_name_H-M   'P 1'
#
loop_
_entity.id
_entity.type
_entity.pdbx_description
1 polymer ?
#
loop_
_entity_poly.entity_id
_entity_poly.type
_entity_poly.pdbx_seq_one_letter_code
_entity_poly.pdbx_strand_id
1 'polypeptide(L)'
;MNSADRFSSHFSVSSFGQDMSILFAFDCDHTLTNEDLDVAVSKLGVQPLPPEIWALCDGHYWTEGTNALFRHLHSQKLGLDAIADRIKEIQLVNGMSQLISSLIRKGKAHTTVISDANDFGISRILTQLIGDEEASKIPILTNKSYITESGCLQIAPFHWQKDCIFCPPNLCKWKALSLYVQEHGPFDRIVYVGDGKNDICPVTRLSKTDIVFARKGFDLQRIILAGEKNGVKVKVEANVKFWSDGFDILKQNDLFNKTE
;
A
#
# COMPACT_ATOMS: atom_id res chain seq x y z
N MET A 1 -17.79 -49.11 53.37
CA MET A 1 -17.44 -47.80 53.95
C MET A 1 -16.23 -47.25 53.20
N ASN A 2 -16.17 -45.93 53.06
CA ASN A 2 -15.33 -45.07 52.18
C ASN A 2 -16.01 -44.80 50.82
N SER A 3 -16.67 -43.65 50.53
CA SER A 3 -16.41 -42.21 50.81
C SER A 3 -14.98 -41.82 50.43
N ALA A 4 -14.67 -40.84 49.59
CA ALA A 4 -15.40 -39.70 49.04
C ALA A 4 -14.62 -39.24 47.79
N ASP A 5 -15.31 -38.86 46.72
CA ASP A 5 -15.51 -37.48 46.26
C ASP A 5 -14.54 -36.98 45.17
N ARG A 6 -15.16 -36.76 44.00
CA ARG A 6 -15.19 -35.51 43.20
C ARG A 6 -13.87 -34.76 43.04
N PHE A 7 -13.39 -34.70 41.80
CA PHE A 7 -13.27 -33.44 41.06
C PHE A 7 -13.27 -33.76 39.56
N SER A 8 -14.46 -33.82 38.95
CA SER A 8 -14.61 -33.67 37.49
C SER A 8 -14.91 -32.20 37.24
N SER A 9 -13.86 -31.40 37.05
CA SER A 9 -14.01 -30.08 36.47
C SER A 9 -14.18 -30.26 34.96
N HIS A 10 -15.43 -30.23 34.51
CA HIS A 10 -15.74 -29.90 33.13
C HIS A 10 -15.14 -28.53 32.82
N PHE A 11 -13.99 -28.51 32.12
CA PHE A 11 -13.62 -27.34 31.35
C PHE A 11 -14.60 -27.27 30.19
N SER A 12 -15.62 -26.42 30.32
CA SER A 12 -16.34 -25.92 29.17
C SER A 12 -15.31 -25.22 28.29
N VAL A 13 -14.99 -25.84 27.16
CA VAL A 13 -14.34 -25.13 26.06
C VAL A 13 -15.35 -24.08 25.63
N SER A 14 -15.17 -22.86 26.14
CA SER A 14 -15.87 -21.69 25.62
C SER A 14 -15.46 -21.59 24.16
N SER A 15 -16.40 -21.88 23.25
CA SER A 15 -16.28 -21.55 21.84
C SER A 15 -16.33 -20.03 21.70
N PHE A 16 -15.24 -19.37 22.09
CA PHE A 16 -14.95 -18.04 21.58
C PHE A 16 -14.69 -18.25 20.09
N GLY A 17 -15.63 -17.80 19.26
CA GLY A 17 -15.44 -17.81 17.83
C GLY A 17 -14.11 -17.13 17.53
N GLN A 18 -13.23 -17.79 16.76
CA GLN A 18 -12.01 -17.14 16.32
C GLN A 18 -12.40 -15.85 15.60
N ASP A 19 -11.91 -14.73 16.14
CA ASP A 19 -11.99 -13.42 15.51
C ASP A 19 -11.37 -13.54 14.11
N MET A 20 -12.03 -12.93 13.11
CA MET A 20 -11.53 -12.99 11.74
C MET A 20 -10.14 -12.36 11.64
N SER A 21 -9.21 -13.08 11.03
CA SER A 21 -7.89 -12.56 10.67
C SER A 21 -7.99 -11.79 9.36
N ILE A 22 -7.88 -10.46 9.43
CA ILE A 22 -7.99 -9.57 8.27
C ILE A 22 -6.64 -8.95 7.94
N LEU A 23 -6.31 -8.86 6.65
CA LEU A 23 -5.18 -8.08 6.14
C LEU A 23 -5.70 -6.85 5.38
N PHE A 24 -5.30 -5.66 5.79
CA PHE A 24 -5.41 -4.44 4.99
C PHE A 24 -4.11 -4.20 4.23
N ALA A 25 -4.20 -4.08 2.90
CA ALA A 25 -3.12 -3.67 2.02
C ALA A 25 -3.46 -2.34 1.37
N PHE A 26 -2.65 -1.31 1.62
CA PHE A 26 -2.85 0.04 1.09
C PHE A 26 -1.82 0.34 0.00
N ASP A 27 -2.26 0.93 -1.12
CA ASP A 27 -1.36 1.74 -1.95
C ASP A 27 -0.97 3.04 -1.22
N CYS A 28 0.05 3.76 -1.69
CA CYS A 28 0.49 5.04 -1.14
C CYS A 28 0.01 6.23 -1.97
N ASP A 29 0.55 6.40 -3.17
CA ASP A 29 0.24 7.54 -4.04
C ASP A 29 -1.25 7.57 -4.36
N HIS A 30 -1.85 8.76 -4.27
CA HIS A 30 -3.29 8.92 -4.45
C HIS A 30 -4.15 7.94 -3.61
N THR A 31 -3.63 7.39 -2.52
CA THR A 31 -4.36 6.53 -1.59
C THR A 31 -4.14 6.97 -0.14
N LEU A 32 -2.91 6.98 0.34
CA LEU A 32 -2.54 7.63 1.61
C LEU A 32 -2.37 9.15 1.42
N THR A 33 -1.93 9.57 0.24
CA THR A 33 -1.68 10.95 -0.15
C THR A 33 -2.65 11.42 -1.23
N ASN A 34 -2.81 12.74 -1.40
CA ASN A 34 -3.56 13.32 -2.52
C ASN A 34 -2.69 13.61 -3.75
N GLU A 35 -1.37 13.48 -3.62
CA GLU A 35 -0.39 13.69 -4.68
C GLU A 35 0.50 12.45 -4.78
N ASP A 36 0.97 12.17 -6.00
CA ASP A 36 2.05 11.22 -6.26
C ASP A 36 3.38 11.78 -5.72
N LEU A 37 4.10 10.97 -4.94
CA LEU A 37 5.34 11.34 -4.24
C LEU A 37 6.44 11.73 -5.22
N ASP A 38 6.64 10.96 -6.28
CA ASP A 38 7.71 11.23 -7.24
C ASP A 38 7.40 12.46 -8.07
N VAL A 39 6.12 12.66 -8.44
CA VAL A 39 5.65 13.90 -9.07
C VAL A 39 5.87 15.10 -8.14
N ALA A 40 5.56 14.97 -6.84
CA ALA A 40 5.76 16.04 -5.87
C ALA A 40 7.24 16.42 -5.73
N VAL A 41 8.13 15.43 -5.71
CA VAL A 41 9.59 15.62 -5.62
C VAL A 41 10.18 16.15 -6.94
N SER A 42 9.65 15.73 -8.09
CA SER A 42 10.10 16.17 -9.42
C SER A 42 9.99 17.69 -9.65
N LYS A 43 9.11 18.35 -8.88
CA LYS A 43 8.88 19.80 -8.91
C LYS A 43 9.92 20.59 -8.12
N LEU A 44 10.81 19.93 -7.37
CA LEU A 44 11.92 20.59 -6.70
C LEU A 44 12.97 21.07 -7.71
N GLY A 45 13.73 22.09 -7.31
CA GLY A 45 14.85 22.60 -8.09
C GLY A 45 14.46 23.39 -9.35
N VAL A 46 15.43 23.56 -10.23
CA VAL A 46 15.29 24.31 -11.48
C VAL A 46 14.37 23.56 -12.45
N GLN A 47 13.43 24.31 -13.04
CA GLN A 47 12.47 23.80 -14.01
C GLN A 47 12.68 24.43 -15.39
N PRO A 48 12.30 23.73 -16.49
CA PRO A 48 11.82 22.34 -16.53
C PRO A 48 12.94 21.33 -16.26
N LEU A 49 12.58 20.13 -15.81
CA LEU A 49 13.54 19.03 -15.72
C LEU A 49 14.17 18.73 -17.10
N PRO A 50 15.46 18.35 -17.15
CA PRO A 50 16.12 17.97 -18.39
C PRO A 50 15.38 16.86 -19.15
N PRO A 51 15.21 16.96 -20.49
CA PRO A 51 14.48 15.99 -21.30
C PRO A 51 14.97 14.55 -21.14
N GLU A 52 16.27 14.35 -20.91
CA GLU A 52 16.88 13.04 -20.70
C GLU A 52 16.41 12.35 -19.41
N ILE A 53 16.04 13.12 -18.38
CA ILE A 53 15.43 12.57 -17.16
C ILE A 53 13.98 12.19 -17.43
N TRP A 54 13.23 13.08 -18.09
CA TRP A 54 11.85 12.81 -18.48
C TRP A 54 11.70 11.57 -19.35
N ALA A 55 12.63 11.35 -20.29
CA ALA A 55 12.62 10.18 -21.16
C ALA A 55 12.78 8.86 -20.39
N LEU A 56 13.49 8.85 -19.26
CA LEU A 56 13.67 7.67 -18.42
C LEU A 56 12.46 7.38 -17.54
N CYS A 57 11.63 8.38 -17.26
CA CYS A 57 10.41 8.20 -16.46
C CYS A 57 9.29 7.46 -17.21
N ASP A 58 9.52 6.99 -18.44
CA ASP A 58 8.54 6.30 -19.31
C ASP A 58 8.24 4.84 -18.91
N GLY A 59 8.11 4.59 -17.60
CA GLY A 59 7.62 3.34 -17.02
C GLY A 59 8.60 2.15 -17.07
N HIS A 60 9.30 1.93 -18.19
CA HIS A 60 10.23 0.80 -18.33
C HIS A 60 11.53 1.02 -17.56
N TYR A 61 11.93 2.28 -17.45
CA TYR A 61 13.16 2.72 -16.78
C TYR A 61 12.86 3.61 -15.57
N TRP A 62 11.68 3.44 -14.96
CA TRP A 62 11.23 4.32 -13.88
C TRP A 62 12.25 4.41 -12.73
N THR A 63 12.88 3.29 -12.33
CA THR A 63 13.87 3.31 -11.25
C THR A 63 15.10 4.14 -11.64
N GLU A 64 15.57 3.98 -12.87
CA GLU A 64 16.67 4.74 -13.44
C GLU A 64 16.32 6.23 -13.61
N GLY A 65 15.09 6.54 -14.00
CA GLY A 65 14.55 7.90 -14.10
C GLY A 65 14.49 8.60 -12.75
N THR A 66 13.93 7.94 -11.74
CA THR A 66 13.89 8.45 -10.36
C THR A 66 15.30 8.65 -9.79
N ASN A 67 16.22 7.71 -10.07
CA ASN A 67 17.63 7.86 -9.69
C ASN A 67 18.35 8.99 -10.44
N ALA A 68 17.98 9.27 -11.69
CA ALA A 68 18.47 10.43 -12.43
C ALA A 68 17.92 11.74 -11.85
N LEU A 69 16.64 11.78 -11.48
CA LEU A 69 16.02 12.90 -10.77
C LEU A 69 16.75 13.20 -9.45
N PHE A 70 16.99 12.20 -8.61
CA PHE A 70 17.70 12.42 -7.34
C PHE A 70 19.12 12.93 -7.54
N ARG A 71 19.86 12.42 -8.53
CA ARG A 71 21.19 12.96 -8.88
C ARG A 71 21.11 14.40 -9.36
N HIS A 72 20.09 14.74 -10.14
CA HIS A 72 19.86 16.11 -10.61
C HIS A 72 19.58 17.06 -9.45
N LEU A 73 18.68 16.71 -8.54
CA LEU A 73 18.40 17.50 -7.33
C LEU A 73 19.64 17.64 -6.45
N HIS A 74 20.38 16.55 -6.24
CA HIS A 74 21.61 16.56 -5.47
C HIS A 74 22.68 17.48 -6.09
N SER A 75 22.80 17.53 -7.42
CA SER A 75 23.71 18.46 -8.11
C SER A 75 23.35 19.94 -7.88
N GLN A 76 22.08 20.22 -7.57
CA GLN A 76 21.58 21.54 -7.20
C GLN A 76 21.64 21.80 -5.68
N LYS A 77 22.30 20.91 -4.92
CA LYS A 77 22.38 20.95 -3.44
C LYS A 77 21.03 20.74 -2.74
N LEU A 78 20.05 20.15 -3.44
CA LEU A 78 18.78 19.70 -2.88
C LEU A 78 18.91 18.22 -2.52
N GLY A 79 19.37 17.97 -1.29
CA GLY A 79 19.60 16.63 -0.75
C GLY A 79 18.39 16.03 -0.04
N LEU A 80 18.66 15.07 0.84
CA LEU A 80 17.66 14.30 1.59
C LEU A 80 16.67 15.19 2.35
N ASP A 81 17.13 16.26 2.99
CA ASP A 81 16.28 17.15 3.78
C ASP A 81 15.26 17.88 2.91
N ALA A 82 15.68 18.40 1.75
CA ALA A 82 14.77 19.05 0.80
C ALA A 82 13.69 18.09 0.28
N ILE A 83 14.09 16.85 -0.03
CA ILE A 83 13.15 15.80 -0.45
C ILE A 83 12.19 15.45 0.69
N ALA A 84 12.70 15.27 1.91
CA ALA A 84 11.89 14.95 3.08
C ALA A 84 10.88 16.07 3.40
N ASP A 85 11.30 17.32 3.35
CA ASP A 85 10.44 18.47 3.61
C ASP A 85 9.36 18.60 2.54
N ARG A 86 9.69 18.38 1.26
CA ARG A 86 8.70 18.34 0.20
C ARG A 86 7.64 17.25 0.41
N ILE A 87 8.05 16.08 0.88
CA ILE A 87 7.12 14.98 1.17
C ILE A 87 6.19 15.33 2.34
N LYS A 88 6.68 16.03 3.38
CA LYS A 88 5.85 16.47 4.52
C LYS A 88 4.73 17.44 4.12
N GLU A 89 4.97 18.23 3.07
CA GLU A 89 3.98 19.19 2.54
C GLU A 89 2.85 18.51 1.75
N ILE A 90 2.99 17.24 1.38
CA ILE A 90 1.96 16.52 0.63
C ILE A 90 0.72 16.39 1.50
N GLN A 91 -0.43 16.81 0.96
CA GLN A 91 -1.70 16.68 1.65
C GLN A 91 -2.09 15.20 1.75
N LEU A 92 -2.26 14.71 2.97
CA LEU A 92 -2.75 13.37 3.26
C LEU A 92 -4.25 13.24 2.93
N VAL A 93 -4.70 12.03 2.61
CA VAL A 93 -6.12 11.76 2.40
C VAL A 93 -6.87 11.85 3.72
N ASN A 94 -7.95 12.64 3.75
CA ASN A 94 -8.77 12.85 4.94
C ASN A 94 -9.24 11.51 5.53
N GLY A 95 -9.24 11.39 6.86
CA GLY A 95 -9.70 10.18 7.55
C GLY A 95 -8.74 8.99 7.51
N MET A 96 -7.64 9.05 6.74
CA MET A 96 -6.71 7.91 6.60
C MET A 96 -5.92 7.63 7.88
N SER A 97 -5.52 8.68 8.60
CA SER A 97 -4.90 8.57 9.94
C SER A 97 -5.82 7.83 10.91
N GLN A 98 -7.09 8.24 10.98
CA GLN A 98 -8.10 7.62 11.84
C GLN A 98 -8.35 6.16 11.45
N LEU A 99 -8.40 5.87 10.15
CA LEU A 99 -8.56 4.51 9.64
C LEU A 99 -7.40 3.62 10.11
N ILE A 100 -6.17 3.98 9.76
CA ILE A 100 -4.99 3.15 10.02
C ILE A 100 -4.75 2.99 11.53
N SER A 101 -4.81 4.08 12.31
CA SER A 101 -4.70 3.98 13.78
C SER A 101 -5.79 3.09 14.39
N SER A 102 -7.00 3.08 13.83
CA SER A 102 -8.07 2.21 14.33
C SER A 102 -7.84 0.73 14.04
N LEU A 103 -7.14 0.40 12.94
CA LEU A 103 -6.75 -0.96 12.60
C LEU A 103 -5.66 -1.47 13.54
N ILE A 104 -4.65 -0.64 13.80
CA ILE A 104 -3.46 -1.00 14.59
C ILE A 104 -3.77 -1.03 16.09
N ARG A 105 -4.24 0.07 16.68
CA ARG A 105 -4.41 0.18 18.15
C ARG A 105 -5.41 -0.82 18.72
N LYS A 106 -6.40 -1.19 17.93
CA LYS A 106 -7.45 -2.13 18.35
C LYS A 106 -7.09 -3.58 18.01
N GLY A 107 -5.90 -3.84 17.45
CA GLY A 107 -5.48 -5.17 17.00
C GLY A 107 -6.46 -5.79 16.01
N LYS A 108 -7.16 -4.96 15.23
CA LYS A 108 -8.31 -5.37 14.41
C LYS A 108 -7.91 -6.05 13.11
N ALA A 109 -6.73 -5.72 12.60
CA ALA A 109 -6.24 -6.25 11.35
C ALA A 109 -4.72 -6.15 11.25
N HIS A 110 -4.14 -7.06 10.50
CA HIS A 110 -2.81 -6.89 9.93
C HIS A 110 -2.88 -5.76 8.91
N THR A 111 -1.84 -4.93 8.85
CA THR A 111 -1.79 -3.76 7.96
C THR A 111 -0.44 -3.70 7.26
N THR A 112 -0.44 -3.51 5.95
CA THR A 112 0.76 -3.38 5.12
C THR A 112 0.56 -2.30 4.05
N VAL A 113 1.65 -1.71 3.59
CA VAL A 113 1.66 -0.79 2.44
C VAL A 113 2.37 -1.43 1.27
N ILE A 114 1.78 -1.35 0.07
CA ILE A 114 2.31 -1.89 -1.18
C ILE A 114 2.25 -0.81 -2.26
N SER A 115 3.41 -0.23 -2.61
CA SER A 115 3.46 0.93 -3.49
C SER A 115 4.71 0.92 -4.37
N ASP A 116 4.55 1.44 -5.59
CA ASP A 116 5.62 1.67 -6.56
C ASP A 116 6.52 2.86 -6.20
N ALA A 117 6.23 3.62 -5.14
CA ALA A 117 7.14 4.64 -4.62
C ALA A 117 8.38 3.98 -3.97
N ASN A 118 8.90 4.56 -2.88
CA ASN A 118 10.05 4.01 -2.17
C ASN A 118 9.90 4.13 -0.65
N ASP A 119 10.63 3.30 0.09
CA ASP A 119 10.53 3.24 1.56
C ASP A 119 10.96 4.54 2.26
N PHE A 120 11.85 5.35 1.68
CA PHE A 120 12.20 6.67 2.22
C PHE A 120 10.98 7.59 2.27
N GLY A 121 10.18 7.64 1.20
CA GLY A 121 8.98 8.47 1.16
C GLY A 121 7.83 7.88 1.97
N ILE A 122 7.54 6.59 1.79
CA ILE A 122 6.40 5.93 2.43
C ILE A 122 6.53 5.94 3.96
N SER A 123 7.73 5.68 4.50
CA SER A 123 7.95 5.72 5.96
C SER A 123 7.61 7.09 6.55
N ARG A 124 7.94 8.19 5.86
CA ARG A 124 7.61 9.56 6.29
C ARG A 124 6.12 9.85 6.24
N ILE A 125 5.43 9.38 5.19
CA ILE A 125 3.96 9.49 5.10
C ILE A 125 3.29 8.74 6.25
N LEU A 126 3.75 7.52 6.56
CA LEU A 126 3.24 6.76 7.69
C LEU A 126 3.50 7.46 9.03
N THR A 127 4.72 7.95 9.26
CA THR A 127 5.04 8.75 10.45
C THR A 127 4.12 9.98 10.56
N GLN A 128 3.87 10.69 9.47
CA GLN A 128 2.98 11.86 9.47
C GLN A 128 1.51 11.49 9.75
N LEU A 129 1.06 10.31 9.32
CA LEU A 129 -0.29 9.82 9.55
C LEU A 129 -0.52 9.38 11.00
N ILE A 130 0.40 8.62 11.59
CA ILE A 130 0.14 7.85 12.83
C ILE A 130 1.28 7.89 13.86
N GLY A 131 2.36 8.62 13.58
CA GLY A 131 3.54 8.69 14.45
C GLY A 131 4.51 7.52 14.28
N ASP A 132 5.76 7.72 14.70
CA ASP A 132 6.86 6.77 14.46
C ASP A 132 6.63 5.39 15.04
N GLU A 133 6.09 5.31 16.26
CA GLU A 133 5.89 4.03 16.94
C GLU A 133 4.89 3.14 16.19
N GLU A 134 3.75 3.69 15.75
CA GLU A 134 2.76 2.93 14.99
C GLU A 134 3.22 2.66 13.56
N ALA A 135 3.86 3.64 12.92
CA ALA A 135 4.41 3.50 11.57
C ALA A 135 5.45 2.37 11.49
N SER A 136 6.32 2.22 12.49
CA SER A 136 7.34 1.17 12.54
C SER A 136 6.78 -0.26 12.56
N LYS A 137 5.49 -0.43 12.90
CA LYS A 137 4.80 -1.73 12.96
C LYS A 137 4.17 -2.12 11.62
N ILE A 138 4.15 -1.22 10.64
CA ILE A 138 3.55 -1.48 9.32
C ILE A 138 4.65 -1.90 8.33
N PRO A 139 4.63 -3.14 7.83
CA PRO A 139 5.53 -3.56 6.75
C PRO A 139 5.29 -2.74 5.48
N ILE A 140 6.38 -2.38 4.80
CA ILE A 140 6.35 -1.64 3.54
C ILE A 140 6.95 -2.51 2.42
N LEU A 141 6.11 -2.92 1.48
CA LEU A 141 6.46 -3.73 0.32
C LEU A 141 6.64 -2.81 -0.90
N THR A 142 7.86 -2.34 -1.12
CA THR A 142 8.16 -1.25 -2.05
C THR A 142 9.62 -1.26 -2.53
N ASN A 143 9.97 -0.38 -3.46
CA ASN A 143 11.34 -0.16 -3.91
C ASN A 143 12.22 0.36 -2.76
N LYS A 144 13.40 -0.24 -2.58
CA LYS A 144 14.30 0.07 -1.46
C LYS A 144 15.12 1.31 -1.73
N SER A 145 15.19 2.22 -0.77
CA SER A 145 16.08 3.37 -0.85
C SER A 145 17.42 3.11 -0.16
N TYR A 146 18.44 3.80 -0.62
CA TYR A 146 19.75 3.86 0.01
C TYR A 146 20.40 5.22 -0.25
N ILE A 147 21.33 5.58 0.63
CA ILE A 147 22.08 6.84 0.54
C ILE A 147 23.48 6.49 0.05
N THR A 148 23.92 7.12 -1.04
CA THR A 148 25.28 6.94 -1.56
C THR A 148 26.32 7.55 -0.63
N GLU A 149 27.60 7.22 -0.83
CA GLU A 149 28.72 7.86 -0.10
C GLU A 149 28.74 9.39 -0.26
N SER A 150 28.22 9.91 -1.38
CA SER A 150 28.10 11.35 -1.63
C SER A 150 26.88 12.00 -0.95
N GLY A 151 26.05 11.23 -0.25
CA GLY A 151 24.81 11.71 0.36
C GLY A 151 23.62 11.85 -0.61
N CYS A 152 23.69 11.25 -1.80
CA CYS A 152 22.59 11.25 -2.76
C CYS A 152 21.61 10.12 -2.45
N LEU A 153 20.30 10.41 -2.47
CA LEU A 153 19.27 9.37 -2.44
C LEU A 153 19.31 8.57 -3.73
N GLN A 154 19.18 7.25 -3.61
CA GLN A 154 18.98 6.33 -4.73
C GLN A 154 17.97 5.26 -4.30
N ILE A 155 17.36 4.60 -5.30
CA ILE A 155 16.43 3.50 -5.12
C ILE A 155 16.84 2.29 -5.94
N ALA A 156 16.42 1.12 -5.47
CA ALA A 156 16.53 -0.17 -6.11
C ALA A 156 15.14 -0.82 -6.18
N PRO A 157 14.85 -1.58 -7.24
CA PRO A 157 13.53 -2.18 -7.41
C PRO A 157 13.24 -3.19 -6.28
N PHE A 158 11.97 -3.32 -5.88
CA PHE A 158 11.56 -4.35 -4.91
C PHE A 158 11.92 -5.76 -5.39
N HIS A 159 11.66 -6.01 -6.67
CA HIS A 159 12.20 -7.13 -7.42
C HIS A 159 12.25 -6.78 -8.90
N TRP A 160 12.86 -7.65 -9.70
CA TRP A 160 12.73 -7.58 -11.15
C TRP A 160 11.70 -8.58 -11.65
N GLN A 161 10.78 -8.12 -12.48
CA GLN A 161 9.75 -8.96 -13.11
C GLN A 161 9.48 -8.56 -14.57
N LYS A 162 9.03 -9.51 -15.37
CA LYS A 162 8.57 -9.29 -16.77
C LYS A 162 7.23 -9.94 -17.09
N ASP A 163 6.68 -10.74 -16.17
CA ASP A 163 5.55 -11.62 -16.42
C ASP A 163 4.20 -10.93 -16.17
N CYS A 164 4.18 -9.94 -15.28
CA CYS A 164 2.97 -9.21 -14.97
C CYS A 164 2.75 -8.05 -15.93
N ILE A 165 1.74 -8.19 -16.78
CA ILE A 165 1.33 -7.15 -17.74
C ILE A 165 0.64 -5.93 -17.12
N PHE A 166 0.30 -5.99 -15.83
CA PHE A 166 -0.43 -4.92 -15.13
C PHE A 166 0.47 -4.03 -14.26
N CYS A 167 1.64 -4.52 -13.90
CA CYS A 167 2.59 -3.85 -13.02
C CYS A 167 3.88 -3.51 -13.78
N PRO A 168 4.60 -2.46 -13.36
CA PRO A 168 5.89 -2.14 -13.93
C PRO A 168 6.97 -3.16 -13.53
N PRO A 169 8.15 -3.16 -14.19
CA PRO A 169 9.19 -4.17 -13.95
C PRO A 169 9.79 -4.19 -12.53
N ASN A 170 9.71 -3.07 -11.80
CA ASN A 170 10.32 -2.88 -10.48
C ASN A 170 9.51 -3.48 -9.31
N LEU A 171 8.19 -3.67 -9.51
CA LEU A 171 7.31 -4.21 -8.47
C LEU A 171 6.01 -4.76 -9.06
N CYS A 172 5.78 -6.06 -8.92
CA CYS A 172 4.47 -6.67 -9.07
C CYS A 172 3.75 -6.70 -7.72
N LYS A 173 2.74 -5.83 -7.55
CA LYS A 173 1.99 -5.69 -6.29
C LYS A 173 1.32 -7.00 -5.84
N TRP A 174 0.79 -7.82 -6.75
CA TRP A 174 0.27 -9.15 -6.37
C TRP A 174 1.37 -10.07 -5.86
N LYS A 175 2.53 -10.12 -6.54
CA LYS A 175 3.61 -11.01 -6.13
C LYS A 175 4.10 -10.60 -4.73
N ALA A 176 4.28 -9.31 -4.47
CA ALA A 176 4.60 -8.78 -3.14
C ALA A 176 3.54 -9.17 -2.10
N LEU A 177 2.25 -8.91 -2.38
CA LEU A 177 1.15 -9.25 -1.48
C LEU A 177 1.08 -10.76 -1.21
N SER A 178 1.22 -11.60 -2.23
CA SER A 178 1.14 -13.06 -2.10
C SER A 178 2.28 -13.64 -1.24
N LEU A 179 3.49 -13.08 -1.34
CA LEU A 179 4.62 -13.47 -0.49
C LEU A 179 4.35 -13.08 0.96
N TYR A 180 3.84 -11.87 1.19
CA TYR A 180 3.45 -11.43 2.53
C TYR A 180 2.36 -12.33 3.14
N VAL A 181 1.33 -12.69 2.37
CA VAL A 181 0.27 -13.60 2.81
C VAL A 181 0.81 -15.01 3.11
N GLN A 182 1.79 -15.49 2.33
CA GLN A 182 2.43 -16.76 2.59
C GLN A 182 3.23 -16.77 3.90
N GLU A 183 3.87 -15.65 4.24
CA GLU A 183 4.70 -15.52 5.44
C GLU A 183 3.89 -15.26 6.72
N HIS A 184 2.82 -14.46 6.63
CA HIS A 184 2.09 -13.96 7.81
C HIS A 184 0.65 -14.45 7.91
N GLY A 185 0.14 -15.16 6.90
CA GLY A 185 -1.23 -15.68 6.86
C GLY A 185 -1.38 -17.10 7.44
N PRO A 186 -2.50 -17.78 7.15
CA PRO A 186 -3.59 -17.35 6.28
C PRO A 186 -4.44 -16.21 6.88
N PHE A 187 -5.08 -15.42 6.00
CA PHE A 187 -6.07 -14.42 6.37
C PHE A 187 -7.45 -14.87 5.90
N ASP A 188 -8.48 -14.65 6.71
CA ASP A 188 -9.88 -14.91 6.34
C ASP A 188 -10.37 -13.94 5.27
N ARG A 189 -9.79 -12.73 5.26
CA ARG A 189 -10.14 -11.65 4.34
C ARG A 189 -8.95 -10.75 4.06
N ILE A 190 -8.78 -10.39 2.80
CA ILE A 190 -7.90 -9.33 2.35
C ILE A 190 -8.76 -8.12 1.96
N VAL A 191 -8.39 -6.95 2.46
CA VAL A 191 -8.93 -5.66 2.08
C VAL A 191 -7.85 -4.89 1.34
N TYR A 192 -8.04 -4.67 0.04
CA TYR A 192 -7.12 -3.90 -0.77
C TYR A 192 -7.65 -2.49 -1.00
N VAL A 193 -6.84 -1.47 -0.74
CA VAL A 193 -7.21 -0.05 -0.91
C VAL A 193 -6.23 0.58 -1.90
N GLY A 194 -6.74 1.09 -3.01
CA GLY A 194 -5.91 1.68 -4.06
C GLY A 194 -6.71 2.57 -5.03
N ASP A 195 -6.02 3.12 -6.02
CA ASP A 195 -6.57 4.09 -6.98
C ASP A 195 -6.13 3.83 -8.43
N GLY A 196 -4.98 3.18 -8.64
CA GLY A 196 -4.20 3.30 -9.87
C GLY A 196 -4.26 2.09 -10.81
N LYS A 197 -3.59 2.25 -11.96
CA LYS A 197 -3.45 1.19 -12.98
C LYS A 197 -2.66 -0.03 -12.49
N ASN A 198 -1.70 0.19 -11.60
CA ASN A 198 -0.82 -0.81 -10.98
C ASN A 198 -1.55 -1.66 -9.91
N ASP A 199 -2.72 -1.23 -9.43
CA ASP A 199 -3.54 -1.96 -8.47
C ASP A 199 -4.44 -3.03 -9.11
N ILE A 200 -4.60 -3.02 -10.43
CA ILE A 200 -5.38 -4.04 -11.15
C ILE A 200 -4.82 -5.45 -10.93
N CYS A 201 -3.50 -5.57 -10.81
CA CYS A 201 -2.84 -6.85 -10.61
C CYS A 201 -3.32 -7.59 -9.35
N PRO A 202 -3.21 -7.02 -8.14
CA PRO A 202 -3.73 -7.68 -6.94
C PRO A 202 -5.25 -7.81 -6.96
N VAL A 203 -5.97 -6.76 -7.36
CA VAL A 203 -7.45 -6.73 -7.33
C VAL A 203 -8.09 -7.85 -8.16
N THR A 204 -7.53 -8.20 -9.32
CA THR A 204 -8.04 -9.29 -10.18
C THR A 204 -7.81 -10.69 -9.64
N ARG A 205 -6.99 -10.83 -8.58
CA ARG A 205 -6.60 -12.12 -7.98
C ARG A 205 -7.20 -12.33 -6.59
N LEU A 206 -7.94 -11.35 -6.09
CA LEU A 206 -8.72 -11.44 -4.87
C LEU A 206 -10.02 -12.22 -5.12
N SER A 207 -10.45 -12.92 -4.08
CA SER A 207 -11.60 -13.82 -4.08
C SER A 207 -12.89 -13.09 -3.65
N LYS A 208 -14.03 -13.79 -3.72
CA LYS A 208 -15.34 -13.24 -3.34
C LYS A 208 -15.49 -12.88 -1.85
N THR A 209 -14.62 -13.39 -0.98
CA THR A 209 -14.62 -13.03 0.45
C THR A 209 -13.84 -11.76 0.74
N ASP A 210 -13.04 -11.30 -0.23
CA ASP A 210 -12.18 -10.13 -0.14
C ASP A 210 -12.93 -8.85 -0.52
N ILE A 211 -12.33 -7.71 -0.17
CA ILE A 211 -12.91 -6.38 -0.43
C ILE A 211 -11.87 -5.52 -1.16
N VAL A 212 -12.33 -4.80 -2.18
CA VAL A 212 -11.54 -3.83 -2.92
C VAL A 212 -12.13 -2.44 -2.74
N PHE A 213 -11.36 -1.54 -2.16
CA PHE A 213 -11.65 -0.12 -2.13
C PHE A 213 -10.92 0.57 -3.28
N ALA A 214 -11.67 0.84 -4.36
CA ALA A 214 -11.17 1.58 -5.52
C ALA A 214 -11.49 3.08 -5.40
N ARG A 215 -10.48 3.94 -5.45
CA ARG A 215 -10.68 5.38 -5.25
C ARG A 215 -11.49 5.98 -6.40
N LYS A 216 -12.49 6.78 -6.05
CA LYS A 216 -13.36 7.47 -7.01
C LYS A 216 -12.55 8.49 -7.81
N GLY A 217 -12.78 8.52 -9.12
CA GLY A 217 -12.13 9.45 -10.05
C GLY A 217 -10.76 9.00 -10.57
N PHE A 218 -10.27 7.83 -10.15
CA PHE A 218 -8.96 7.30 -10.57
C PHE A 218 -9.08 6.07 -11.49
N ASP A 219 -7.93 5.60 -12.00
CA ASP A 219 -7.86 4.60 -13.06
C ASP A 219 -8.41 3.23 -12.65
N LEU A 220 -8.20 2.82 -11.39
CA LEU A 220 -8.71 1.56 -10.88
C LEU A 220 -10.24 1.49 -10.99
N GLN A 221 -10.95 2.55 -10.56
CA GLN A 221 -12.40 2.64 -10.73
C GLN A 221 -12.80 2.53 -12.21
N ARG A 222 -12.15 3.32 -13.09
CA ARG A 222 -12.48 3.35 -14.52
C ARG A 222 -12.32 1.97 -15.17
N ILE A 223 -11.21 1.29 -14.87
CA ILE A 223 -10.88 -0.01 -15.44
C ILE A 223 -11.84 -1.10 -14.92
N ILE A 224 -12.15 -1.10 -13.62
CA ILE A 224 -13.12 -2.06 -13.06
C ILE A 224 -14.49 -1.90 -13.72
N LEU A 225 -14.96 -0.66 -13.90
CA LEU A 225 -16.24 -0.38 -14.54
C LEU A 225 -16.25 -0.73 -16.03
N ALA A 226 -15.14 -0.49 -16.74
CA ALA A 226 -15.01 -0.83 -18.14
C ALA A 226 -14.90 -2.36 -18.36
N GLY A 227 -14.36 -3.10 -17.39
CA GLY A 227 -14.10 -4.54 -17.51
C GLY A 227 -12.96 -4.87 -18.47
N GLU A 228 -12.12 -3.90 -18.82
CA GLU A 228 -10.94 -4.08 -19.67
C GLU A 228 -9.86 -3.01 -19.44
N LYS A 229 -8.62 -3.35 -19.80
CA LYS A 229 -7.46 -2.44 -19.85
C LYS A 229 -6.62 -2.80 -21.07
N ASN A 230 -6.44 -1.85 -22.01
CA ASN A 230 -5.64 -2.06 -23.22
C ASN A 230 -6.04 -3.32 -24.01
N GLY A 231 -7.34 -3.59 -24.17
CA GLY A 231 -7.87 -4.77 -24.85
C GLY A 231 -7.76 -6.08 -24.06
N VAL A 232 -7.21 -6.04 -22.85
CA VAL A 232 -7.18 -7.19 -21.93
C VAL A 232 -8.41 -7.13 -21.03
N LYS A 233 -9.21 -8.20 -21.04
CA LYS A 233 -10.38 -8.33 -20.16
C LYS A 233 -9.96 -8.32 -18.68
N VAL A 234 -10.62 -7.49 -17.89
CA VAL A 234 -10.43 -7.37 -16.45
C VAL A 234 -11.69 -7.87 -15.75
N LYS A 235 -11.54 -8.88 -14.89
CA LYS A 235 -12.61 -9.39 -14.04
C LYS A 235 -12.15 -9.32 -12.59
N VAL A 236 -12.99 -8.76 -11.72
CA VAL A 236 -12.75 -8.69 -10.28
C VAL A 236 -13.83 -9.53 -9.60
N GLU A 237 -13.42 -10.53 -8.83
CA GLU A 237 -14.36 -11.39 -8.10
C GLU A 237 -14.65 -10.88 -6.68
N ALA A 238 -13.74 -10.08 -6.13
CA ALA A 238 -13.89 -9.44 -4.83
C ALA A 238 -15.02 -8.41 -4.79
N ASN A 239 -15.48 -8.10 -3.57
CA ASN A 239 -16.51 -7.10 -3.34
C ASN A 239 -15.92 -5.69 -3.54
N VAL A 240 -16.29 -5.03 -4.63
CA VAL A 240 -15.77 -3.70 -4.97
C VAL A 240 -16.61 -2.61 -4.30
N LYS A 241 -15.92 -1.67 -3.65
CA LYS A 241 -16.46 -0.46 -3.05
C LYS A 241 -15.71 0.76 -3.57
N PHE A 242 -16.44 1.81 -3.91
CA PHE A 242 -15.84 3.07 -4.36
C PHE A 242 -15.75 4.06 -3.21
N TRP A 243 -14.56 4.58 -2.94
CA TRP A 243 -14.27 5.46 -1.80
C TRP A 243 -13.67 6.79 -2.25
N SER A 244 -13.83 7.82 -1.42
CA SER A 244 -13.29 9.17 -1.71
C SER A 244 -12.22 9.56 -0.69
N ASP A 245 -12.41 9.15 0.56
CA ASP A 245 -11.51 9.39 1.69
C ASP A 245 -11.54 8.23 2.71
N GLY A 246 -10.69 8.27 3.74
CA GLY A 246 -10.62 7.24 4.77
C GLY A 246 -11.88 7.13 5.64
N PHE A 247 -12.72 8.18 5.70
CA PHE A 247 -13.99 8.13 6.43
C PHE A 247 -15.04 7.29 5.70
N ASP A 248 -15.04 7.28 4.36
CA ASP A 248 -15.91 6.39 3.57
C ASP A 248 -15.63 4.92 3.89
N ILE A 249 -14.35 4.56 4.09
CA ILE A 249 -13.92 3.20 4.45
C ILE A 249 -14.31 2.88 5.89
N LEU A 250 -14.05 3.79 6.84
CA LEU A 250 -14.40 3.61 8.26
C LEU A 250 -15.90 3.34 8.51
N LYS A 251 -16.78 3.87 7.66
CA LYS A 251 -18.24 3.69 7.77
C LYS A 251 -18.73 2.32 7.27
N GLN A 252 -17.87 1.49 6.70
CA GLN A 252 -18.26 0.19 6.16
C GLN A 252 -18.41 -0.84 7.30
N ASN A 253 -19.67 -1.13 7.65
CA ASN A 253 -20.02 -2.01 8.77
C ASN A 253 -19.70 -3.48 8.55
N ASP A 254 -19.48 -3.90 7.30
CA ASP A 254 -19.24 -5.28 6.90
C ASP A 254 -17.77 -5.67 6.86
N LEU A 255 -16.84 -4.71 7.04
CA LEU A 255 -15.39 -4.96 7.02
C LEU A 255 -14.98 -6.13 7.92
N PHE A 256 -15.60 -6.20 9.11
CA PHE A 256 -15.29 -7.17 10.16
C PHE A 256 -16.39 -8.24 10.33
N ASN A 257 -17.31 -8.39 9.38
CA ASN A 257 -18.36 -9.41 9.44
C ASN A 257 -17.98 -10.62 8.56
N LYS A 258 -18.17 -11.85 9.07
CA LYS A 258 -18.01 -13.08 8.26
C LYS A 258 -19.01 -13.04 7.10
N THR A 259 -18.52 -13.26 5.88
CA THR A 259 -19.37 -13.51 4.72
C THR A 259 -19.95 -14.93 4.88
N GLU A 260 -21.27 -15.03 4.98
CA GLU A 260 -22.02 -16.31 5.04
C GLU A 260 -21.88 -17.13 3.75
#